data_AF-R7Y7E4-F1
#
_entry.id   AF-R7Y7E4-F1
#
_cell.length_a   1.000
_cell.length_b   1.000
_cell.length_c   1.000
_cell.angle_alpha   90.00
_cell.angle_beta   90.00
_cell.angle_gamma   90.00
#
_symmetry.space_group_name_H-M   'P 1'
#
loop_
_entity.id
_entity.type
_entity.pdbx_description
1 polymer ?
#
loop_
_entity_poly.entity_id
_entity_poly.type
_entity_poly.pdbx_seq_one_letter_code
_entity_poly.pdbx_strand_id
1 'polypeptide(L)'
;MSRTGGPLQSVLVVSATRAEARHVPPGTRVLVTGIGKVRATMALSRELAGGPPVTEVINIGTAGALRDGVTGDAELGLFLPSAVLEHDISSTELRAMGYEMTDRWELPGGDGTVLASGDTFVADPVRRRELARHAHLVDMEGCAVAHVSTEFGVPCRLVKAVTDNADEGAMEWPDLVDAAARRLGRWLELNVES
;
A
#
# COMPACT_ATOMS: atom_id res chain seq x y z
N MET A 1 -17.68 -33.78 -19.72
CA MET A 1 -16.74 -33.68 -18.57
C MET A 1 -16.63 -32.20 -18.21
N SER A 2 -17.28 -31.82 -17.11
CA SER A 2 -17.40 -30.45 -16.64
C SER A 2 -16.07 -29.97 -16.06
N ARG A 3 -15.49 -28.89 -16.60
CA ARG A 3 -14.44 -28.13 -15.91
C ARG A 3 -15.15 -27.29 -14.84
N THR A 4 -15.10 -27.73 -13.60
CA THR A 4 -15.38 -26.88 -12.43
C THR A 4 -14.24 -25.87 -12.34
N GLY A 5 -14.35 -24.75 -13.07
CA GLY A 5 -13.47 -23.62 -12.89
C GLY A 5 -13.73 -23.03 -11.50
N GLY A 6 -12.70 -22.96 -10.66
CA GLY A 6 -12.74 -22.10 -9.48
C GLY A 6 -13.09 -20.66 -9.87
N PRO A 7 -13.48 -19.81 -8.92
CA PRO A 7 -13.72 -18.41 -9.24
C PRO A 7 -12.49 -17.84 -9.95
N LEU A 8 -12.68 -17.27 -11.14
CA LEU A 8 -11.64 -16.50 -11.82
C LEU A 8 -11.12 -15.46 -10.82
N GLN A 9 -9.82 -15.46 -10.54
CA GLN A 9 -9.23 -14.47 -9.66
C GLN A 9 -9.54 -13.08 -10.23
N SER A 10 -10.18 -12.24 -9.43
CA SER A 10 -10.54 -10.87 -9.79
C SER A 10 -9.74 -9.93 -8.90
N VAL A 11 -8.52 -9.65 -9.33
CA VAL A 11 -7.61 -8.74 -8.62
C VAL A 11 -7.94 -7.30 -8.98
N LEU A 12 -8.07 -6.45 -7.97
CA LEU A 12 -8.14 -5.00 -8.15
C LEU A 12 -6.82 -4.38 -7.68
N VAL A 13 -6.06 -3.82 -8.63
CA VAL A 13 -4.87 -3.03 -8.32
C VAL A 13 -5.31 -1.61 -7.95
N VAL A 14 -4.91 -1.15 -6.77
CA VAL A 14 -5.26 0.17 -6.24
C VAL A 14 -4.01 1.01 -6.14
N SER A 15 -4.02 2.22 -6.69
CA SER A 15 -2.88 3.13 -6.64
C SER A 15 -3.32 4.56 -6.37
N ALA A 16 -2.51 5.32 -5.62
CA ALA A 16 -2.82 6.72 -5.31
C ALA A 16 -2.75 7.58 -6.57
N THR A 17 -1.76 7.34 -7.43
CA THR A 17 -1.53 8.15 -8.64
C THR A 17 -1.51 7.32 -9.93
N ARG A 18 -1.73 7.98 -11.06
CA ARG A 18 -1.53 7.36 -12.39
C ARG A 18 -0.06 7.06 -12.68
N ALA A 19 0.87 7.81 -12.08
CA ALA A 19 2.29 7.65 -12.31
C ALA A 19 2.80 6.33 -11.72
N GLU A 20 2.40 6.02 -10.49
CA GLU A 20 2.73 4.75 -9.82
C GLU A 20 2.11 3.54 -10.53
N ALA A 21 0.91 3.70 -11.11
CA ALA A 21 0.22 2.65 -11.86
C ALA A 21 0.62 2.55 -13.35
N ARG A 22 1.60 3.34 -13.81
CA ARG A 22 1.89 3.50 -15.25
C ARG A 22 2.27 2.19 -15.94
N HIS A 23 2.94 1.29 -15.23
CA HIS A 23 3.44 0.02 -15.76
C HIS A 23 2.65 -1.19 -15.24
N VAL A 24 1.42 -0.98 -14.75
CA VAL A 24 0.53 -2.09 -14.41
C VAL A 24 0.23 -2.91 -15.68
N PRO A 25 0.26 -4.26 -15.63
CA PRO A 25 0.12 -5.08 -16.83
C PRO A 25 -1.22 -4.85 -17.56
N PRO A 26 -1.22 -4.80 -18.90
CA PRO A 26 -2.44 -4.65 -19.68
C PRO A 26 -3.48 -5.72 -19.33
N GLY A 27 -4.75 -5.32 -19.23
CA GLY A 27 -5.84 -6.22 -18.85
C GLY A 27 -6.08 -6.31 -17.34
N THR A 28 -5.13 -5.86 -16.51
CA THR A 28 -5.34 -5.77 -15.05
C THR A 28 -6.30 -4.63 -14.72
N ARG A 29 -7.25 -4.88 -13.81
CA ARG A 29 -8.19 -3.86 -13.34
C ARG A 29 -7.48 -2.91 -12.38
N VAL A 30 -7.50 -1.61 -12.69
CA VAL A 30 -6.81 -0.58 -11.90
C VAL A 30 -7.79 0.48 -11.41
N LEU A 31 -7.73 0.79 -10.12
CA LEU A 31 -8.39 1.92 -9.49
C LEU A 31 -7.33 2.96 -9.07
N VAL A 32 -7.44 4.18 -9.60
CA VAL A 32 -6.64 5.32 -9.15
C VAL A 32 -7.47 6.16 -8.19
N THR A 33 -7.03 6.26 -6.94
CA THR A 33 -7.83 6.86 -5.87
C THR A 33 -7.61 8.36 -5.70
N GLY A 34 -6.40 8.84 -6.00
CA GLY A 34 -5.89 10.11 -5.50
C GLY A 34 -5.22 9.95 -4.13
N ILE A 35 -4.41 10.94 -3.76
CA ILE A 35 -3.56 10.92 -2.56
C ILE A 35 -4.37 11.21 -1.29
N GLY A 36 -4.10 10.43 -0.24
CA GLY A 36 -4.63 10.56 1.11
C GLY A 36 -5.78 9.61 1.44
N LYS A 37 -5.97 9.37 2.75
CA LYS A 37 -6.88 8.38 3.33
C LYS A 37 -8.33 8.58 2.89
N VAL A 38 -8.82 9.81 2.88
CA VAL A 38 -10.22 10.12 2.51
C VAL A 38 -10.52 9.73 1.05
N ARG A 39 -9.59 10.01 0.13
CA ARG A 39 -9.76 9.71 -1.29
C ARG A 39 -9.67 8.21 -1.55
N ALA A 40 -8.67 7.56 -0.95
CA ALA A 40 -8.52 6.12 -0.97
C ALA A 40 -9.79 5.41 -0.45
N THR A 41 -10.28 5.82 0.71
CA THR A 41 -11.49 5.25 1.34
C THR A 41 -12.70 5.39 0.42
N MET A 42 -12.98 6.60 -0.07
CA MET A 42 -14.17 6.86 -0.89
C MET A 42 -14.13 6.09 -2.22
N ALA A 43 -13.00 6.14 -2.92
CA ALA A 43 -12.84 5.50 -4.22
C ALA A 43 -12.97 3.98 -4.11
N LEU A 44 -12.25 3.36 -3.16
CA LEU A 44 -12.25 1.91 -2.99
C LEU A 44 -13.61 1.40 -2.50
N SER A 45 -14.24 2.09 -1.54
CA SER A 45 -15.56 1.70 -1.05
C SER A 45 -16.60 1.71 -2.17
N ARG A 46 -16.56 2.73 -3.05
CA ARG A 46 -17.46 2.79 -4.21
C ARG A 46 -17.22 1.64 -5.18
N GLU A 47 -15.96 1.32 -5.45
CA GLU A 47 -15.59 0.24 -6.38
C GLU A 47 -15.99 -1.14 -5.85
N LEU A 48 -15.79 -1.41 -4.55
CA LEU A 48 -16.15 -2.70 -3.95
C LEU A 48 -17.67 -2.86 -3.74
N ALA A 49 -18.40 -1.77 -3.46
CA ALA A 49 -19.85 -1.83 -3.26
C ALA A 49 -20.65 -1.91 -4.57
N GLY A 50 -20.16 -1.27 -5.65
CA GLY A 50 -20.93 -1.11 -6.89
C GLY A 50 -20.30 -1.76 -8.13
N GLY A 51 -19.02 -2.16 -8.06
CA GLY A 51 -18.31 -2.74 -9.18
C GLY A 51 -18.44 -4.27 -9.28
N PRO A 52 -17.88 -4.88 -10.33
CA PRO A 52 -17.73 -6.33 -10.41
C PRO A 52 -17.02 -6.92 -9.19
N PRO A 53 -17.34 -8.16 -8.78
CA PRO A 53 -16.72 -8.81 -7.62
C PRO A 53 -15.20 -8.76 -7.65
N VAL A 54 -14.57 -8.51 -6.51
CA VAL A 54 -13.12 -8.46 -6.31
C VAL A 54 -12.76 -9.55 -5.30
N THR A 55 -11.81 -10.41 -5.65
CA THR A 55 -11.33 -11.48 -4.76
C THR A 55 -10.08 -11.07 -3.98
N GLU A 56 -9.39 -10.03 -4.43
CA GLU A 56 -8.21 -9.49 -3.76
C GLU A 56 -7.98 -8.03 -4.16
N VAL A 57 -7.59 -7.21 -3.18
CA VAL A 57 -7.09 -5.85 -3.39
C VAL A 57 -5.57 -5.84 -3.25
N ILE A 58 -4.87 -5.34 -4.27
CA ILE A 58 -3.42 -5.12 -4.20
C ILE A 58 -3.15 -3.63 -4.30
N ASN A 59 -2.72 -3.01 -3.21
CA ASN A 59 -2.28 -1.62 -3.24
C ASN A 59 -0.82 -1.54 -3.66
N ILE A 60 -0.56 -0.79 -4.73
CA ILE A 60 0.80 -0.48 -5.19
C ILE A 60 1.09 1.02 -5.01
N GLY A 61 2.34 1.35 -4.71
CA GLY A 61 2.77 2.74 -4.68
C GLY A 61 4.19 2.91 -4.18
N THR A 62 4.65 4.16 -4.21
CA THR A 62 5.90 4.52 -3.53
C THR A 62 5.65 4.68 -2.03
N ALA A 63 6.73 4.54 -1.25
CA ALA A 63 6.72 4.78 0.18
C ALA A 63 8.03 5.41 0.62
N GLY A 64 7.98 6.07 1.77
CA GLY A 64 9.14 6.58 2.47
C GLY A 64 9.79 5.53 3.36
N ALA A 65 11.11 5.55 3.53
CA ALA A 65 11.89 4.71 4.43
C ALA A 65 12.05 5.39 5.80
N LEU A 66 11.51 4.78 6.85
CA LEU A 66 11.63 5.29 8.21
C LEU A 66 12.92 4.83 8.91
N ARG A 67 13.47 3.69 8.49
CA ARG A 67 14.72 3.12 9.03
C ARG A 67 15.83 3.26 8.00
N ASP A 68 17.07 3.35 8.47
CA ASP A 68 18.22 3.39 7.57
C ASP A 68 18.59 1.97 7.14
N GLY A 69 19.09 1.82 5.91
CA GLY A 69 19.54 0.52 5.38
C GLY A 69 18.43 -0.51 5.13
N VAL A 70 17.17 -0.09 5.05
CA VAL A 70 16.09 -0.99 4.63
C VAL A 70 16.23 -1.28 3.13
N THR A 71 16.50 -2.55 2.84
CA THR A 71 16.44 -3.11 1.49
C THR A 71 15.20 -3.97 1.39
N GLY A 72 14.43 -3.78 0.31
CA GLY A 72 13.29 -4.64 0.01
C GLY A 72 13.72 -6.05 -0.39
N ASP A 73 12.84 -6.78 -1.04
CA ASP A 73 13.12 -8.11 -1.54
C ASP A 73 14.37 -8.12 -2.45
N ALA A 74 15.05 -9.26 -2.49
CA ALA A 74 16.34 -9.37 -3.18
C ALA A 74 16.24 -9.23 -4.71
N GLU A 75 15.06 -9.39 -5.30
CA GLU A 75 14.87 -9.36 -6.75
C GLU A 75 14.49 -7.96 -7.26
N LEU A 76 13.54 -7.31 -6.60
CA LEU A 76 12.95 -6.04 -7.05
C LEU A 76 13.12 -4.90 -6.05
N GLY A 77 13.63 -5.16 -4.85
CA GLY A 77 13.79 -4.15 -3.81
C GLY A 77 12.45 -3.54 -3.39
N LEU A 78 11.38 -4.33 -3.43
CA LEU A 78 10.04 -3.97 -2.98
C LEU A 78 9.77 -4.52 -1.59
N PHE A 79 8.86 -3.87 -0.89
CA PHE A 79 8.40 -4.32 0.41
C PHE A 79 6.96 -4.77 0.32
N LEU A 80 6.64 -5.83 1.04
CA LEU A 80 5.30 -6.38 1.18
C LEU A 80 4.91 -6.33 2.66
N PRO A 81 4.52 -5.16 3.21
CA PRO A 81 4.26 -5.04 4.64
C PRO A 81 3.31 -6.13 5.17
N SER A 82 3.69 -6.76 6.28
CA SER A 82 2.83 -7.69 7.02
C SER A 82 1.79 -6.99 7.87
N ALA A 83 1.92 -5.67 8.06
CA ALA A 83 0.90 -4.86 8.70
C ALA A 83 0.98 -3.40 8.27
N VAL A 84 -0.13 -2.69 8.43
CA VAL A 84 -0.19 -1.23 8.31
C VAL A 84 -0.81 -0.61 9.56
N LEU A 85 -0.28 0.53 9.98
CA LEU A 85 -0.79 1.33 11.08
C LEU A 85 -1.18 2.74 10.62
N GLU A 86 -2.27 3.28 11.17
CA GLU A 86 -2.64 4.69 11.01
C GLU A 86 -1.89 5.52 12.05
N HIS A 87 -0.90 6.31 11.61
CA HIS A 87 0.06 6.92 12.53
C HIS A 87 -0.33 8.32 13.03
N ASP A 88 -1.33 8.93 12.40
CA ASP A 88 -1.77 10.31 12.62
C ASP A 88 -3.10 10.40 13.38
N ILE A 89 -3.61 9.27 13.87
CA ILE A 89 -4.73 9.20 14.81
C ILE A 89 -4.22 9.00 16.24
N SER A 90 -4.80 9.72 17.20
CA SER A 90 -4.48 9.63 18.64
C SER A 90 -5.12 8.39 19.28
N SER A 91 -4.91 7.22 18.69
CA SER A 91 -5.56 5.97 19.10
C SER A 91 -5.24 5.57 20.54
N THR A 92 -4.03 5.85 21.02
CA THR A 92 -3.60 5.51 22.39
C THR A 92 -4.39 6.33 23.40
N GLU A 93 -4.50 7.64 23.19
CA GLU A 93 -5.27 8.54 24.04
C GLU A 93 -6.77 8.21 23.98
N LEU A 94 -7.32 7.97 22.78
CA LEU A 94 -8.73 7.62 22.60
C LEU A 94 -9.09 6.30 23.29
N ARG A 95 -8.24 5.27 23.20
CA ARG A 95 -8.42 4.01 23.95
C ARG A 95 -8.34 4.22 25.45
N ALA A 96 -7.43 5.07 25.93
CA ALA A 96 -7.32 5.41 27.35
C ALA A 96 -8.57 6.15 27.87
N MET A 97 -9.29 6.86 26.99
CA MET A 97 -10.60 7.47 27.28
C MET A 97 -11.78 6.48 27.20
N GLY A 98 -11.54 5.22 26.80
CA GLY A 98 -12.55 4.17 26.71
C GLY A 98 -13.24 4.05 25.34
N TYR A 99 -12.70 4.69 24.29
CA TYR A 99 -13.20 4.50 22.93
C TYR A 99 -12.57 3.26 22.28
N GLU A 100 -13.42 2.44 21.66
CA GLU A 100 -12.97 1.36 20.77
C GLU A 100 -12.32 1.98 19.53
N MET A 101 -11.07 1.61 19.25
CA MET A 101 -10.29 2.14 18.13
C MET A 101 -9.47 1.03 17.48
N THR A 102 -9.58 0.95 16.15
CA THR A 102 -8.68 0.17 15.30
C THR A 102 -7.80 1.14 14.53
N ASP A 103 -6.49 1.01 14.69
CA ASP A 103 -5.46 1.80 14.03
C ASP A 103 -4.40 0.92 13.36
N ARG A 104 -4.62 -0.40 13.33
CA ARG A 104 -3.67 -1.38 12.81
C ARG A 104 -4.41 -2.52 12.14
N TRP A 105 -3.91 -2.93 10.98
CA TRP A 105 -4.43 -4.04 10.18
C TRP A 105 -3.28 -4.99 9.83
N GLU A 106 -3.50 -6.28 10.08
CA GLU A 106 -2.57 -7.35 9.69
C GLU A 106 -2.82 -7.75 8.24
N LEU A 107 -1.74 -8.01 7.51
CA LEU A 107 -1.70 -8.31 6.09
C LEU A 107 -0.99 -9.66 5.90
N PRO A 108 -1.75 -10.78 5.84
CA PRO A 108 -1.16 -12.11 5.70
C PRO A 108 -0.29 -12.24 4.44
N GLY A 109 0.83 -12.96 4.57
CA GLY A 109 1.75 -13.19 3.44
C GLY A 109 2.74 -12.06 3.15
N GLY A 110 2.82 -11.05 4.02
CA GLY A 110 3.87 -10.02 3.96
C GLY A 110 5.25 -10.51 4.41
N ASP A 111 6.22 -9.59 4.35
CA ASP A 111 7.67 -9.80 4.57
C ASP A 111 8.16 -9.48 6.00
N GLY A 112 7.23 -9.25 6.94
CA GLY A 112 7.51 -8.87 8.32
C GLY A 112 7.70 -7.36 8.53
N THR A 113 7.73 -6.56 7.46
CA THR A 113 7.78 -5.11 7.60
C THR A 113 6.41 -4.53 7.98
N VAL A 114 6.43 -3.28 8.43
CA VAL A 114 5.25 -2.55 8.90
C VAL A 114 5.23 -1.19 8.22
N LEU A 115 4.09 -0.84 7.64
CA LEU A 115 3.84 0.45 7.03
C LEU A 115 3.13 1.37 8.01
N ALA A 116 3.63 2.59 8.20
CA ALA A 116 2.88 3.68 8.80
C ALA A 116 2.13 4.43 7.69
N SER A 117 0.90 4.84 7.93
CA SER A 117 0.08 5.54 6.94
C SER A 117 -0.63 6.73 7.57
N GLY A 118 -0.65 7.87 6.90
CA GLY A 118 -1.29 9.10 7.39
C GLY A 118 -1.26 10.23 6.37
N ASP A 119 -2.12 11.24 6.54
CA ASP A 119 -2.33 12.30 5.53
C ASP A 119 -1.22 13.39 5.53
N THR A 120 -0.07 13.12 6.16
CA THR A 120 1.05 14.08 6.26
C THR A 120 2.30 13.52 5.62
N PHE A 121 2.93 14.30 4.74
CA PHE A 121 4.25 13.99 4.21
C PHE A 121 5.31 14.07 5.32
N VAL A 122 5.94 12.94 5.65
CA VAL A 122 6.93 12.84 6.73
C VAL A 122 8.32 13.25 6.22
N ALA A 123 8.62 14.54 6.29
CA ALA A 123 9.96 15.08 5.99
C ALA A 123 10.80 15.37 7.24
N ASP A 124 10.14 15.59 8.40
CA ASP A 124 10.82 15.97 9.63
C ASP A 124 11.62 14.78 10.23
N PRO A 125 12.93 14.93 10.50
CA PRO A 125 13.74 13.85 11.03
C PRO A 125 13.33 13.36 12.42
N VAL A 126 12.75 14.23 13.26
CA VAL A 126 12.27 13.81 14.60
C VAL A 126 11.06 12.91 14.44
N ARG A 127 10.08 13.33 13.64
CA ARG A 127 8.89 12.54 13.32
C ARG A 127 9.24 11.23 12.64
N ARG A 128 10.17 11.23 11.67
CA ARG A 128 10.68 10.02 11.03
C ARG A 128 11.23 9.03 12.06
N ARG A 129 12.09 9.49 12.98
CA ARG A 129 12.67 8.63 14.04
C ARG A 129 11.63 8.09 15.02
N GLU A 130 10.60 8.87 15.33
CA GLU A 130 9.50 8.39 16.19
C GLU A 130 8.73 7.26 15.50
N LEU A 131 8.32 7.46 14.25
CA LEU A 131 7.60 6.45 13.47
C LEU A 131 8.47 5.19 13.25
N ALA A 132 9.78 5.35 13.06
CA ALA A 132 10.73 4.25 12.87
C ALA A 132 10.73 3.23 14.02
N ARG A 133 10.33 3.64 15.24
CA ARG A 133 10.19 2.73 16.39
C ARG A 133 9.08 1.69 16.19
N HIS A 134 8.10 1.99 15.35
CA HIS A 134 6.89 1.19 15.18
C HIS A 134 6.71 0.67 13.75
N ALA A 135 7.32 1.33 12.78
CA ALA A 135 7.21 1.01 11.36
C ALA A 135 8.56 1.07 10.64
N HIS A 136 8.57 0.48 9.44
CA HIS A 136 9.72 0.44 8.53
C HIS A 136 9.54 1.47 7.40
N LEU A 137 8.29 1.64 6.97
CA LEU A 137 7.92 2.46 5.82
C LEU A 137 6.84 3.48 6.19
N VAL A 138 6.66 4.51 5.38
CA VAL A 138 5.55 5.46 5.50
C VAL A 138 4.88 5.77 4.17
N ASP A 139 3.54 5.82 4.14
CA ASP A 139 2.75 6.29 2.99
C ASP A 139 1.54 7.13 3.46
N MET A 140 0.59 7.40 2.54
CA MET A 140 -0.59 8.21 2.83
C MET A 140 -1.94 7.50 2.59
N GLU A 141 -1.94 6.25 2.13
CA GLU A 141 -3.17 5.53 1.73
C GLU A 141 -3.30 4.11 2.29
N GLY A 142 -2.20 3.45 2.65
CA GLY A 142 -2.19 2.02 2.98
C GLY A 142 -3.18 1.64 4.08
N CYS A 143 -3.32 2.45 5.14
CA CYS A 143 -4.27 2.15 6.22
C CYS A 143 -5.73 2.25 5.75
N ALA A 144 -6.06 3.24 4.92
CA ALA A 144 -7.39 3.41 4.37
C ALA A 144 -7.77 2.25 3.43
N VAL A 145 -6.82 1.79 2.61
CA VAL A 145 -7.04 0.64 1.74
C VAL A 145 -7.25 -0.63 2.57
N ALA A 146 -6.38 -0.89 3.55
CA ALA A 146 -6.52 -2.07 4.41
C ALA A 146 -7.82 -2.04 5.23
N HIS A 147 -8.21 -0.87 5.74
CA HIS A 147 -9.46 -0.69 6.47
C HIS A 147 -10.66 -1.05 5.60
N VAL A 148 -10.81 -0.43 4.42
CA VAL A 148 -11.94 -0.70 3.51
C VAL A 148 -11.94 -2.17 3.07
N SER A 149 -10.79 -2.72 2.69
CA SER A 149 -10.69 -4.15 2.34
C SER A 149 -11.17 -5.06 3.46
N THR A 150 -10.81 -4.75 4.71
CA THR A 150 -11.27 -5.51 5.90
C THR A 150 -12.78 -5.40 6.09
N GLU A 151 -13.36 -4.21 6.00
CA GLU A 151 -14.81 -3.98 6.14
C GLU A 151 -15.63 -4.73 5.07
N PHE A 152 -15.07 -4.89 3.87
CA PHE A 152 -15.70 -5.64 2.77
C PHE A 152 -15.35 -7.13 2.76
N GLY A 153 -14.51 -7.60 3.70
CA GLY A 153 -14.07 -9.00 3.76
C GLY A 153 -13.22 -9.45 2.57
N VAL A 154 -12.53 -8.52 1.91
CA VAL A 154 -11.68 -8.79 0.74
C VAL A 154 -10.21 -8.79 1.20
N PRO A 155 -9.44 -9.87 0.94
CA PRO A 155 -8.01 -9.90 1.21
C PRO A 155 -7.27 -8.71 0.60
N CYS A 156 -6.30 -8.18 1.35
CA CYS A 156 -5.49 -7.03 0.95
C CYS A 156 -4.00 -7.36 1.03
N ARG A 157 -3.25 -6.96 -0.01
CA ARG A 157 -1.78 -6.89 0.01
C ARG A 157 -1.34 -5.46 -0.30
N LEU A 158 -0.28 -5.02 0.37
CA LEU A 158 0.39 -3.76 0.05
C LEU A 158 1.75 -4.09 -0.57
N VAL A 159 2.11 -3.43 -1.66
CA VAL A 159 3.41 -3.59 -2.34
C VAL A 159 4.01 -2.21 -2.54
N LYS A 160 5.11 -1.96 -1.83
CA LYS A 160 5.70 -0.61 -1.72
C LYS A 160 7.10 -0.58 -2.27
N ALA A 161 7.36 0.42 -3.12
CA ALA A 161 8.70 0.75 -3.58
C ALA A 161 9.25 1.92 -2.77
N VAL A 162 10.36 1.73 -2.06
CA VAL A 162 11.06 2.84 -1.41
C VAL A 162 11.73 3.72 -2.47
N THR A 163 11.56 5.03 -2.35
CA THR A 163 12.13 6.04 -3.26
C THR A 163 13.01 7.08 -2.56
N ASP A 164 13.18 6.98 -1.24
CA ASP A 164 13.82 7.97 -0.36
C ASP A 164 14.89 7.33 0.56
N ASN A 165 15.78 6.52 0.02
CA ASN A 165 17.05 6.34 0.73
C ASN A 165 17.80 7.68 0.64
N ALA A 166 18.08 8.28 1.79
CA ALA A 166 18.56 9.66 1.94
C ALA A 166 19.96 9.96 1.32
N ASP A 167 20.47 9.08 0.47
CA ASP A 167 21.72 9.20 -0.27
C ASP A 167 21.54 8.53 -1.64
N GLU A 168 21.10 9.28 -2.66
CA GLU A 168 21.20 8.95 -4.10
C GLU A 168 20.49 10.09 -4.88
N GLY A 169 21.16 11.11 -5.40
CA GLY A 169 22.04 11.02 -6.56
C GLY A 169 21.31 11.50 -7.82
N ALA A 170 21.32 12.82 -8.11
CA ALA A 170 21.02 13.48 -9.39
C ALA A 170 19.69 13.20 -10.14
N MET A 171 18.79 12.35 -9.64
CA MET A 171 17.55 12.00 -10.33
C MET A 171 16.38 12.89 -9.90
N GLU A 172 15.59 13.36 -10.87
CA GLU A 172 14.39 14.15 -10.60
C GLU A 172 13.26 13.25 -10.06
N TRP A 173 12.39 13.81 -9.22
CA TRP A 173 11.28 13.08 -8.58
C TRP A 173 10.41 12.25 -9.55
N PRO A 174 10.02 12.74 -10.75
CA PRO A 174 9.23 11.95 -11.70
C PRO A 174 9.94 10.68 -12.19
N ASP A 175 11.26 10.71 -12.33
CA ASP A 175 12.05 9.57 -12.80
C ASP A 175 12.16 8.49 -11.72
N LEU A 176 12.30 8.90 -10.45
CA LEU A 176 12.26 8.00 -9.30
C LEU A 176 10.91 7.26 -9.23
N VAL A 177 9.80 7.98 -9.45
CA VAL A 177 8.46 7.40 -9.46
C VAL A 177 8.29 6.45 -10.66
N ASP A 178 8.78 6.79 -11.87
CA ASP A 178 8.70 5.88 -13.01
C ASP A 178 9.52 4.60 -12.79
N ALA A 179 10.72 4.71 -12.22
CA ALA A 179 11.55 3.57 -11.88
C ALA A 179 10.89 2.66 -10.83
N ALA A 180 10.26 3.24 -9.80
CA ALA A 180 9.45 2.50 -8.83
C ALA A 180 8.25 1.82 -9.52
N ALA A 181 7.51 2.54 -10.36
CA ALA A 181 6.36 2.02 -11.08
C ALA A 181 6.72 0.81 -11.98
N ARG A 182 7.90 0.81 -12.61
CA ARG A 182 8.40 -0.35 -13.38
C ARG A 182 8.63 -1.58 -12.51
N ARG A 183 9.22 -1.40 -11.33
CA ARG A 183 9.45 -2.49 -10.37
C ARG A 183 8.12 -3.06 -9.88
N LEU A 184 7.16 -2.20 -9.55
CA LEU A 184 5.79 -2.58 -9.16
C LEU A 184 5.07 -3.32 -10.30
N GLY A 185 5.14 -2.81 -11.52
CA GLY A 185 4.59 -3.47 -12.71
C GLY A 185 5.14 -4.88 -12.92
N ARG A 186 6.47 -5.02 -12.86
CA ARG A 186 7.13 -6.33 -12.97
C ARG A 186 6.72 -7.29 -11.85
N TRP A 187 6.57 -6.81 -10.61
CA TRP A 187 6.07 -7.64 -9.51
C TRP A 187 4.65 -8.14 -9.81
N LEU A 188 3.77 -7.29 -10.34
CA LEU A 188 2.41 -7.70 -10.73
C LEU A 188 2.42 -8.76 -11.83
N GLU A 189 3.27 -8.62 -12.86
CA GLU A 189 3.40 -9.64 -13.92
C GLU A 189 3.76 -11.03 -13.37
N LEU A 190 4.57 -11.07 -12.31
CA LEU A 190 5.04 -12.30 -11.69
C LEU A 190 4.03 -12.90 -10.69
N ASN A 191 3.10 -12.09 -10.16
CA ASN A 191 2.28 -12.45 -9.00
C ASN A 191 0.76 -12.35 -9.22
N VAL A 192 0.32 -11.83 -10.36
CA VAL A 192 -1.10 -11.70 -10.72
C VAL A 192 -1.32 -12.44 -12.04
N GLU A 193 -2.08 -13.53 -12.00
CA GLU A 193 -2.53 -14.22 -13.20
C GLU A 193 -3.58 -13.34 -13.92
N SER A 194 -3.37 -13.08 -15.22
CA SER A 194 -4.30 -12.35 -16.08
C SER A 194 -5.35 -13.25 -16.70
#